data_AF-A0A3D5EME3-F1
#
_entry.id   AF-A0A3D5EME3-F1
#
_cell.length_a   1.000
_cell.length_b   1.000
_cell.length_c   1.000
_cell.angle_alpha   90.00
_cell.angle_beta   90.00
_cell.angle_gamma   90.00
#
_symmetry.space_group_name_H-M   'P 1'
#
loop_
_entity.id
_entity.type
_entity.pdbx_description
1 polymer ?
#
loop_
_entity_poly.entity_id
_entity_poly.type
_entity_poly.pdbx_seq_one_letter_code
_entity_poly.pdbx_strand_id
1 'polypeptide(L)'
;MDVTIVAFRRSSMIHKNRHLFLAAHAREWFIALFSIVFVILIFCSVKLIDPQNLSQNCVKNNEASPVCLGQHIDQNNAKLVLIAILAGFCGGIGNYLRHRQAQLEEGSELPIKAKSANLGEEIYEEIYQAHYKIEAFSFISLGIIASLMVPLFLHMIGSDIVKAPDDLKSLHSFNGSILVFTGFCLVAALSSKRFISEVAEKALAKAKQTNKDLDKLKEQLDNRNQEFEVYQREIAYANSYANNCRADLYEYGNLKAAYDELENSINEDNKVEVEKRLLSQKNQLKKVLTNAISSAKQSLEHKQTARASGLLANAYRRFADCHSDSTSRNKYIALAIESCKSVLMLPEDAEAYENCLYNLVCYLCISNKELQDIQDAIDRIVKLNDKSVAAGLFSELMADEDVHSHSKKEEVLKLLQLAFNKVQKANL
;
A
#
# COMPACT_ATOMS: atom_id res chain seq x y z
N MET A 1 -28.16 61.89 47.04
CA MET A 1 -29.33 61.91 46.16
C MET A 1 -29.36 60.66 45.27
N ASP A 2 -29.08 59.48 45.84
CA ASP A 2 -28.82 58.25 45.02
C ASP A 2 -29.31 56.94 45.67
N VAL A 3 -30.19 57.01 46.67
CA VAL A 3 -30.78 55.80 47.28
C VAL A 3 -32.15 55.47 46.68
N THR A 4 -32.78 56.42 45.99
CA THR A 4 -34.11 56.26 45.37
C THR A 4 -34.07 55.58 43.99
N ILE A 5 -32.92 55.59 43.30
CA ILE A 5 -32.78 55.04 41.93
C ILE A 5 -32.60 53.51 41.94
N VAL A 6 -32.07 52.93 43.02
CA VAL A 6 -31.87 51.46 43.11
C VAL A 6 -33.20 50.73 43.42
N ALA A 7 -34.12 51.37 44.13
CA ALA A 7 -35.45 50.80 44.40
C ALA A 7 -36.35 50.76 43.14
N PHE A 8 -36.23 51.74 42.24
CA PHE A 8 -37.03 51.77 41.00
C PHE A 8 -36.59 50.73 39.96
N ARG A 9 -35.29 50.37 39.94
CA ARG A 9 -34.76 49.35 39.01
C ARG A 9 -35.13 47.92 39.40
N ARG A 10 -35.38 47.64 40.69
CA ARG A 10 -35.76 46.30 41.16
C ARG A 10 -37.24 45.97 40.90
N SER A 11 -38.11 46.97 40.86
CA SER A 11 -39.55 46.78 40.56
C SER A 11 -39.82 46.51 39.06
N SER A 12 -38.98 47.05 38.16
CA SER A 12 -39.10 46.84 36.70
C SER A 12 -38.68 45.42 36.24
N MET A 13 -37.78 44.75 36.96
CA MET A 13 -37.36 43.38 36.62
C MET A 13 -38.41 42.32 36.98
N ILE A 14 -39.27 42.57 37.97
CA ILE A 14 -40.28 41.59 38.41
C ILE A 14 -41.44 41.51 37.40
N HIS A 15 -41.72 42.60 36.66
CA HIS A 15 -42.76 42.59 35.62
C HIS A 15 -42.31 41.98 34.28
N LYS A 16 -41.03 42.08 33.90
CA LYS A 16 -40.50 41.45 32.67
C LYS A 16 -40.38 39.93 32.76
N ASN A 17 -40.13 39.39 33.96
CA ASN A 17 -40.06 37.94 34.15
C ASN A 17 -41.42 37.24 34.13
N ARG A 18 -42.53 37.96 34.37
CA ARG A 18 -43.88 37.37 34.26
C ARG A 18 -44.25 37.02 32.82
N HIS A 19 -43.85 37.82 31.84
CA HIS A 19 -44.07 37.50 30.42
C HIS A 19 -43.15 36.38 29.93
N LEU A 20 -41.91 36.29 30.43
CA LEU A 20 -41.01 35.16 30.12
C LEU A 20 -41.49 33.85 30.75
N PHE A 21 -42.00 33.89 31.98
CA PHE A 21 -42.53 32.70 32.66
C PHE A 21 -43.85 32.23 32.03
N LEU A 22 -44.75 33.15 31.65
CA LEU A 22 -45.96 32.81 30.90
C LEU A 22 -45.66 32.30 29.49
N ALA A 23 -44.64 32.83 28.81
CA ALA A 23 -44.21 32.32 27.51
C ALA A 23 -43.54 30.95 27.62
N ALA A 24 -42.75 30.71 28.67
CA ALA A 24 -42.15 29.39 28.95
C ALA A 24 -43.23 28.35 29.27
N HIS A 25 -44.22 28.69 30.10
CA HIS A 25 -45.33 27.78 30.38
C HIS A 25 -46.22 27.56 29.16
N ALA A 26 -46.62 28.62 28.44
CA ALA A 26 -47.40 28.48 27.21
C ALA A 26 -46.68 27.60 26.17
N ARG A 27 -45.34 27.60 26.16
CA ARG A 27 -44.52 26.78 25.27
C ARG A 27 -44.47 25.32 25.68
N GLU A 28 -44.39 24.99 26.97
CA GLU A 28 -44.52 23.61 27.45
C GLU A 28 -45.93 23.07 27.20
N TRP A 29 -46.95 23.90 27.45
CA TRP A 29 -48.33 23.56 27.12
C TRP A 29 -48.54 23.40 25.62
N PHE A 30 -47.90 24.21 24.77
CA PHE A 30 -47.99 24.06 23.31
C PHE A 30 -47.31 22.78 22.82
N ILE A 31 -46.16 22.41 23.37
CA ILE A 31 -45.47 21.15 23.01
C ILE A 31 -46.28 19.94 23.50
N ALA A 32 -46.82 19.99 24.72
CA ALA A 32 -47.70 18.95 25.24
C ALA A 32 -48.99 18.83 24.41
N LEU A 33 -49.62 19.95 24.09
CA LEU A 33 -50.86 20.00 23.32
C LEU A 33 -50.63 19.58 21.86
N PHE A 34 -49.51 19.98 21.25
CA PHE A 34 -49.13 19.54 19.91
C PHE A 34 -48.81 18.05 19.88
N SER A 35 -48.13 17.52 20.91
CA SER A 35 -47.87 16.08 21.04
C SER A 35 -49.18 15.29 21.23
N ILE A 36 -50.11 15.80 22.04
CA ILE A 36 -51.43 15.20 22.25
C ILE A 36 -52.26 15.26 20.97
N VAL A 37 -52.30 16.41 20.28
CA VAL A 37 -53.01 16.58 19.00
C VAL A 37 -52.39 15.69 17.93
N PHE A 38 -51.06 15.53 17.91
CA PHE A 38 -50.37 14.65 16.98
C PHE A 38 -50.67 13.17 17.25
N VAL A 39 -50.70 12.74 18.52
CA VAL A 39 -51.15 11.39 18.91
C VAL A 39 -52.62 11.19 18.51
N ILE A 40 -53.49 12.19 18.75
CA ILE A 40 -54.90 12.15 18.33
C ILE A 40 -55.02 12.07 16.81
N LEU A 41 -54.24 12.84 16.05
CA LEU A 41 -54.26 12.82 14.58
C LEU A 41 -53.72 11.50 14.04
N ILE A 42 -52.72 10.87 14.67
CA ILE A 42 -52.30 9.50 14.35
C ILE A 42 -53.45 8.52 14.63
N PHE A 43 -54.07 8.57 15.81
CA PHE A 43 -55.19 7.69 16.15
C PHE A 43 -56.43 7.91 15.25
N CYS A 44 -56.73 9.16 14.87
CA CYS A 44 -57.80 9.51 13.95
C CYS A 44 -57.50 9.06 12.52
N SER A 45 -56.25 9.21 12.06
CA SER A 45 -55.83 8.73 10.74
C SER A 45 -55.88 7.20 10.63
N VAL A 46 -55.66 6.49 11.76
CA VAL A 46 -55.85 5.04 11.86
C VAL A 46 -57.34 4.65 11.84
N LYS A 47 -58.23 5.47 12.42
CA LYS A 47 -59.70 5.23 12.42
C LYS A 47 -60.43 5.62 11.15
N LEU A 48 -59.93 6.57 10.36
CA LEU A 48 -60.62 7.12 9.18
C LEU A 48 -60.58 6.21 7.93
N ILE A 49 -59.94 5.06 8.02
CA ILE A 49 -59.86 4.10 6.91
C ILE A 49 -60.52 2.81 7.39
N ASP A 50 -61.85 2.82 7.43
CA ASP A 50 -62.65 1.66 7.78
C ASP A 50 -62.63 0.66 6.60
N PRO A 51 -61.97 -0.50 6.72
CA PRO A 51 -61.82 -1.44 5.61
C PRO A 51 -63.13 -2.16 5.24
N GLN A 52 -64.20 -1.96 6.01
CA GLN A 52 -65.47 -2.67 5.81
C GLN A 52 -66.23 -2.28 4.53
N ASN A 53 -65.94 -1.13 3.91
CA ASN A 53 -66.61 -0.72 2.67
C ASN A 53 -65.96 -1.25 1.38
N LEU A 54 -64.78 -1.88 1.45
CA LEU A 54 -64.10 -2.41 0.26
C LEU A 54 -64.24 -3.93 0.07
N SER A 55 -64.55 -4.69 1.13
CA SER A 55 -64.70 -6.16 0.99
C SER A 55 -66.04 -6.60 0.40
N GLN A 56 -67.09 -5.77 0.45
CA GLN A 56 -68.41 -6.16 -0.08
C GLN A 56 -68.46 -6.24 -1.62
N ASN A 57 -67.49 -5.69 -2.34
CA ASN A 57 -67.45 -5.78 -3.80
C ASN A 57 -66.63 -6.97 -4.35
N CYS A 58 -65.84 -7.67 -3.53
CA CYS A 58 -65.08 -8.85 -3.98
C CYS A 58 -65.78 -10.19 -3.74
N VAL A 59 -66.81 -10.24 -2.89
CA VAL A 59 -67.51 -11.51 -2.54
C VAL A 59 -68.55 -11.94 -3.59
N LYS A 60 -68.87 -11.11 -4.59
CA LYS A 60 -69.91 -11.46 -5.58
C LYS A 60 -69.45 -12.33 -6.75
N ASN A 61 -68.15 -12.49 -6.98
CA ASN A 61 -67.64 -13.35 -8.06
C ASN A 61 -66.68 -14.37 -7.46
N ASN A 62 -67.10 -15.64 -7.40
CA ASN A 62 -66.35 -16.79 -6.89
C ASN A 62 -65.16 -17.18 -7.81
N GLU A 63 -64.25 -16.25 -8.06
CA GLU A 63 -62.97 -16.54 -8.72
C GLU A 63 -61.83 -15.92 -7.90
N ALA A 64 -61.13 -16.77 -7.15
CA ALA A 64 -59.94 -16.41 -6.40
C ALA A 64 -58.79 -16.10 -7.38
N SER A 65 -58.71 -14.85 -7.84
CA SER A 65 -57.63 -14.39 -8.71
C SER A 65 -56.51 -13.73 -7.86
N PRO A 66 -55.22 -14.08 -8.06
CA PRO A 66 -54.08 -13.61 -7.25
C PRO A 66 -53.81 -12.09 -7.35
N VAL A 67 -54.56 -11.36 -8.18
CA VAL A 67 -54.43 -9.91 -8.40
C VAL A 67 -54.89 -9.09 -7.18
N CYS A 68 -55.81 -9.61 -6.36
CA CYS A 68 -56.31 -8.88 -5.20
C CYS A 68 -55.36 -8.88 -3.98
N LEU A 69 -54.41 -9.82 -3.90
CA LEU A 69 -53.47 -9.90 -2.78
C LEU A 69 -52.35 -8.84 -2.89
N GLY A 70 -51.94 -8.50 -4.12
CA GLY A 70 -50.90 -7.48 -4.37
C GLY A 70 -51.33 -6.06 -3.99
N GLN A 71 -52.59 -5.68 -4.22
CA GLN A 71 -53.09 -4.34 -3.90
C GLN A 71 -53.14 -4.04 -2.38
N HIS A 72 -53.24 -5.07 -1.54
CA HIS A 72 -53.31 -4.90 -0.09
C HIS A 72 -51.93 -4.65 0.56
N ILE A 73 -50.86 -5.14 -0.05
CA ILE A 73 -49.48 -4.96 0.42
C ILE A 73 -49.01 -3.52 0.16
N ASP A 74 -49.35 -2.95 -1.00
CA ASP A 74 -48.94 -1.59 -1.38
C ASP A 74 -49.55 -0.50 -0.48
N GLN A 75 -50.79 -0.69 -0.01
CA GLN A 75 -51.45 0.28 0.88
C GLN A 75 -50.81 0.35 2.27
N ASN A 76 -50.31 -0.77 2.80
CA ASN A 76 -49.69 -0.79 4.13
C ASN A 76 -48.28 -0.17 4.09
N ASN A 77 -47.53 -0.40 3.01
CA ASN A 77 -46.22 0.23 2.80
C ASN A 77 -46.34 1.75 2.67
N ALA A 78 -47.36 2.24 1.94
CA ALA A 78 -47.62 3.67 1.82
C ALA A 78 -47.92 4.33 3.19
N LYS A 79 -48.68 3.65 4.06
CA LYS A 79 -48.98 4.13 5.42
C LYS A 79 -47.71 4.21 6.29
N LEU A 80 -46.85 3.19 6.21
CA LEU A 80 -45.58 3.18 6.97
C LEU A 80 -44.62 4.29 6.53
N VAL A 81 -44.50 4.52 5.22
CA VAL A 81 -43.70 5.63 4.67
C VAL A 81 -44.25 6.98 5.12
N LEU A 82 -45.57 7.17 5.11
CA LEU A 82 -46.19 8.41 5.59
C LEU A 82 -45.91 8.64 7.09
N ILE A 83 -46.02 7.61 7.91
CA ILE A 83 -45.70 7.68 9.35
C ILE A 83 -44.23 8.05 9.54
N ALA A 84 -43.31 7.45 8.78
CA ALA A 84 -41.89 7.78 8.85
C ALA A 84 -41.62 9.24 8.45
N ILE A 85 -42.25 9.76 7.38
CA ILE A 85 -42.11 11.16 6.97
C ILE A 85 -42.62 12.11 8.06
N LEU A 86 -43.79 11.84 8.65
CA LEU A 86 -44.36 12.66 9.72
C LEU A 86 -43.50 12.63 10.98
N ALA A 87 -43.03 11.45 11.39
CA ALA A 87 -42.13 11.30 12.53
C ALA A 87 -40.81 12.05 12.30
N GLY A 88 -40.26 11.98 11.08
CA GLY A 88 -39.05 12.69 10.69
C GLY A 88 -39.22 14.20 10.66
N PHE A 89 -40.37 14.69 10.16
CA PHE A 89 -40.73 16.11 10.18
C PHE A 89 -40.84 16.63 11.62
N CYS A 90 -41.54 15.91 12.51
CA CYS A 90 -41.65 16.25 13.92
C CYS A 90 -40.30 16.23 14.64
N GLY A 91 -39.47 15.21 14.40
CA GLY A 91 -38.12 15.13 14.96
C GLY A 91 -37.21 16.27 14.46
N GLY A 92 -37.34 16.65 13.18
CA GLY A 92 -36.64 17.79 12.60
C GLY A 92 -37.03 19.12 13.23
N ILE A 93 -38.33 19.36 13.45
CA ILE A 93 -38.81 20.54 14.19
C ILE A 93 -38.30 20.51 15.64
N GLY A 94 -38.35 19.36 16.32
CA GLY A 94 -37.84 19.21 17.68
C GLY A 94 -36.35 19.57 17.78
N ASN A 95 -35.53 19.08 16.85
CA ASN A 95 -34.11 19.41 16.77
C ASN A 95 -33.86 20.90 16.47
N TYR A 96 -34.65 21.49 15.58
CA TYR A 96 -34.58 22.91 15.27
C TYR A 96 -34.88 23.78 16.51
N LEU A 97 -35.96 23.46 17.22
CA LEU A 97 -36.35 24.18 18.43
C LEU A 97 -35.32 24.04 19.55
N ARG A 98 -34.75 22.84 19.71
CA ARG A 98 -33.66 22.60 20.68
C ARG A 98 -32.39 23.36 20.31
N HIS A 99 -32.04 23.41 19.03
CA HIS A 99 -30.91 24.20 18.56
C HIS A 99 -31.11 25.70 18.83
N ARG A 100 -32.31 26.21 18.57
CA ARG A 100 -32.69 27.59 18.90
C ARG A 100 -32.66 27.86 20.40
N GLN A 101 -33.08 26.90 21.21
CA GLN A 101 -33.00 27.04 22.66
C GLN A 101 -31.54 27.13 23.13
N ALA A 102 -30.64 26.30 22.60
CA ALA A 102 -29.22 26.38 22.91
C ALA A 102 -28.61 27.74 22.52
N GLN A 103 -28.96 28.29 21.35
CA GLN A 103 -28.52 29.63 20.92
C GLN A 103 -29.05 30.76 21.83
N LEU A 104 -30.24 30.59 22.41
CA LEU A 104 -30.83 31.57 23.35
C LEU A 104 -30.21 31.47 24.75
N GLU A 105 -29.84 30.27 25.19
CA GLU A 105 -29.17 30.01 26.48
C GLU A 105 -27.70 30.46 26.46
N GLU A 106 -27.01 30.35 25.32
CA GLU A 106 -25.68 30.93 25.10
C GLU A 106 -25.71 32.47 24.91
N GLY A 107 -26.86 33.11 25.15
CA GLY A 107 -27.13 34.51 24.93
C GLY A 107 -26.32 35.51 25.77
N SER A 108 -25.02 35.63 25.51
CA SER A 108 -24.24 36.76 26.01
C SER A 108 -23.03 37.15 25.16
N GLU A 109 -23.02 36.94 23.85
CA GLU A 109 -22.19 37.71 22.89
C GLU A 109 -22.54 37.33 21.45
N LEU A 110 -23.55 37.97 20.88
CA LEU A 110 -23.75 37.95 19.42
C LEU A 110 -22.54 38.66 18.78
N PRO A 111 -21.73 37.99 17.92
CA PRO A 111 -20.55 38.59 17.29
C PRO A 111 -20.89 39.67 16.24
N ILE A 112 -22.17 39.99 16.06
CA ILE A 112 -22.67 40.83 14.98
C ILE A 112 -22.82 42.30 15.39
N LYS A 113 -22.76 42.62 16.70
CA LYS A 113 -22.92 44.01 17.16
C LYS A 113 -21.75 44.96 16.83
N ALA A 114 -20.67 44.48 16.22
CA ALA A 114 -19.46 45.28 16.02
C ALA A 114 -19.24 45.83 14.60
N LYS A 115 -20.08 45.56 13.59
CA LYS A 115 -19.74 46.01 12.21
C LYS A 115 -20.86 46.42 11.27
N SER A 116 -22.00 46.88 11.80
CA SER A 116 -23.11 47.37 10.96
C SER A 116 -23.74 48.65 11.51
N ALA A 117 -22.95 49.71 11.62
CA ALA A 117 -23.48 51.03 11.96
C ALA A 117 -24.10 51.78 10.75
N ASN A 118 -24.03 51.24 9.53
CA ASN A 118 -24.43 51.96 8.31
C ASN A 118 -25.23 51.14 7.28
N LEU A 119 -25.67 49.91 7.60
CA LEU A 119 -26.55 49.16 6.71
C LEU A 119 -27.99 49.38 7.15
N GLY A 120 -28.82 49.92 6.26
CA GLY A 120 -30.21 50.29 6.55
C GLY A 120 -30.99 49.15 7.21
N GLU A 121 -31.74 49.49 8.26
CA GLU A 121 -32.49 48.58 9.14
C GLU A 121 -33.41 47.62 8.35
N GLU A 122 -33.89 48.05 7.18
CA GLU A 122 -34.71 47.26 6.25
C GLU A 122 -33.98 46.06 5.61
N ILE A 123 -32.69 46.21 5.24
CA ILE A 123 -31.92 45.15 4.56
C ILE A 123 -31.55 44.04 5.56
N TYR A 124 -31.42 44.39 6.85
CA TYR A 124 -31.04 43.45 7.91
C TYR A 124 -32.16 42.47 8.25
N GLU A 125 -33.41 42.94 8.29
CA GLU A 125 -34.61 42.11 8.50
C GLU A 125 -34.77 41.06 7.38
N GLU A 126 -34.54 41.46 6.12
CA GLU A 126 -34.72 40.56 4.97
C GLU A 126 -33.67 39.42 4.95
N ILE A 127 -32.39 39.73 5.21
CA ILE A 127 -31.32 38.73 5.27
C ILE A 127 -31.53 37.76 6.45
N TYR A 128 -32.02 38.26 7.60
CA TYR A 128 -32.25 37.44 8.78
C TYR A 128 -33.38 36.43 8.57
N GLN A 129 -34.47 36.85 7.91
CA GLN A 129 -35.57 35.96 7.57
C GLN A 129 -35.15 34.88 6.56
N ALA A 130 -34.30 35.22 5.58
CA ALA A 130 -33.80 34.25 4.62
C ALA A 130 -32.93 33.17 5.29
N HIS A 131 -32.04 33.55 6.19
CA HIS A 131 -31.18 32.62 6.91
C HIS A 131 -31.98 31.67 7.81
N TYR A 132 -33.02 32.18 8.49
CA TYR A 132 -33.92 31.39 9.33
C TYR A 132 -34.61 30.26 8.55
N LYS A 133 -35.11 30.56 7.34
CA LYS A 133 -35.82 29.58 6.50
C LYS A 133 -34.88 28.45 6.04
N ILE A 134 -33.65 28.78 5.66
CA ILE A 134 -32.66 27.81 5.19
C ILE A 134 -32.24 26.87 6.32
N GLU A 135 -31.97 27.40 7.52
CA GLU A 135 -31.63 26.58 8.68
C GLU A 135 -32.78 25.64 9.06
N ALA A 136 -34.00 26.16 9.20
CA ALA A 136 -35.16 25.35 9.55
C ALA A 136 -35.40 24.21 8.55
N PHE A 137 -35.27 24.49 7.25
CA PHE A 137 -35.41 23.48 6.20
C PHE A 137 -34.34 22.38 6.28
N SER A 138 -33.10 22.73 6.64
CA SER A 138 -32.01 21.77 6.84
C SER A 138 -32.32 20.77 7.97
N PHE A 139 -32.81 21.24 9.12
CA PHE A 139 -33.16 20.36 10.23
C PHE A 139 -34.35 19.44 9.92
N ILE A 140 -35.35 19.95 9.17
CA ILE A 140 -36.51 19.17 8.76
C ILE A 140 -36.14 18.08 7.77
N SER A 141 -35.35 18.42 6.74
CA SER A 141 -34.92 17.43 5.73
C SER A 141 -34.05 16.33 6.35
N LEU A 142 -33.17 16.69 7.29
CA LEU A 142 -32.34 15.74 8.03
C LEU A 142 -33.18 14.79 8.91
N GLY A 143 -34.22 15.31 9.56
CA GLY A 143 -35.16 14.50 10.36
C GLY A 143 -35.92 13.48 9.51
N ILE A 144 -36.38 13.88 8.31
CA ILE A 144 -37.06 12.98 7.36
C ILE A 144 -36.11 11.88 6.87
N ILE A 145 -34.89 12.23 6.46
CA ILE A 145 -33.88 11.27 5.99
C ILE A 145 -33.53 10.27 7.10
N ALA A 146 -33.31 10.73 8.32
CA ALA A 146 -33.00 9.87 9.46
C ALA A 146 -34.15 8.89 9.76
N SER A 147 -35.40 9.36 9.73
CA SER A 147 -36.59 8.56 9.98
C SER A 147 -36.81 7.50 8.89
N LEU A 148 -36.50 7.79 7.62
CA LEU A 148 -36.59 6.81 6.52
C LEU A 148 -35.45 5.78 6.54
N MET A 149 -34.28 6.10 7.10
CA MET A 149 -33.21 5.12 7.24
C MET A 149 -33.54 4.02 8.26
N VAL A 150 -34.35 4.29 9.29
CA VAL A 150 -34.71 3.30 10.33
C VAL A 150 -35.43 2.05 9.77
N PRO A 151 -36.54 2.15 9.01
CA PRO A 151 -37.16 0.99 8.35
C PRO A 151 -36.19 0.26 7.43
N LEU A 152 -35.32 0.99 6.73
CA LEU A 152 -34.32 0.39 5.85
C LEU A 152 -33.29 -0.44 6.63
N PHE A 153 -32.82 0.05 7.77
CA PHE A 153 -31.94 -0.70 8.68
C PHE A 153 -32.64 -1.90 9.32
N LEU A 154 -33.90 -1.77 9.74
CA LEU A 154 -34.67 -2.88 10.32
C LEU A 154 -34.92 -4.00 9.31
N HIS A 155 -35.19 -3.66 8.05
CA HIS A 155 -35.27 -4.61 6.95
C HIS A 155 -33.90 -5.28 6.69
N MET A 156 -32.81 -4.53 6.71
CA MET A 156 -31.47 -5.05 6.41
C MET A 156 -30.94 -6.00 7.49
N ILE A 157 -31.29 -5.79 8.76
CA ILE A 157 -30.88 -6.65 9.89
C ILE A 157 -31.75 -7.93 9.96
N GLY A 158 -32.72 -8.11 9.05
CA GLY A 158 -33.55 -9.30 8.99
C GLY A 158 -34.54 -9.40 10.14
N SER A 159 -35.00 -8.26 10.66
CA SER A 159 -36.00 -8.25 11.73
C SER A 159 -37.35 -8.72 11.18
N ASP A 160 -37.83 -9.86 11.68
CA ASP A 160 -39.17 -10.41 11.41
C ASP A 160 -40.31 -9.50 11.87
N ILE A 161 -40.02 -8.31 12.42
CA ILE A 161 -41.00 -7.26 12.75
C ILE A 161 -41.78 -6.79 11.50
N VAL A 162 -41.23 -6.99 10.29
CA VAL A 162 -41.88 -6.59 9.02
C VAL A 162 -42.35 -7.81 8.20
N LYS A 163 -42.25 -9.05 8.72
CA LYS A 163 -42.79 -10.20 7.97
C LYS A 163 -44.30 -10.06 7.80
N ALA A 164 -44.72 -10.24 6.54
CA ALA A 164 -46.07 -10.00 6.06
C ALA A 164 -47.12 -10.76 6.90
N PRO A 165 -48.29 -10.14 7.16
CA PRO A 165 -49.32 -10.69 8.03
C PRO A 165 -50.16 -11.72 7.28
N ASP A 166 -49.64 -12.93 7.10
CA ASP A 166 -50.46 -14.04 6.59
C ASP A 166 -51.42 -14.59 7.67
N ASP A 167 -51.18 -14.31 8.96
CA ASP A 167 -52.03 -14.72 10.09
C ASP A 167 -52.87 -13.56 10.69
N LEU A 168 -53.56 -12.82 9.81
CA LEU A 168 -54.34 -11.61 10.12
C LEU A 168 -55.73 -11.90 10.75
N LYS A 169 -55.78 -12.74 11.80
CA LYS A 169 -56.99 -12.92 12.62
C LYS A 169 -56.97 -12.20 13.98
N SER A 170 -55.85 -11.59 14.37
CA SER A 170 -55.78 -10.78 15.60
C SER A 170 -55.48 -9.31 15.27
N LEU A 171 -56.54 -8.55 14.97
CA LEU A 171 -56.52 -7.09 14.76
C LEU A 171 -55.89 -6.29 15.93
N HIS A 172 -55.65 -6.95 17.06
CA HIS A 172 -55.06 -6.38 18.27
C HIS A 172 -53.51 -6.32 18.26
N SER A 173 -52.82 -7.11 17.43
CA SER A 173 -51.34 -7.16 17.42
C SER A 173 -50.68 -6.14 16.49
N PHE A 174 -51.40 -5.64 15.49
CA PHE A 174 -50.85 -4.73 14.47
C PHE A 174 -50.52 -3.32 15.02
N ASN A 175 -51.28 -2.86 16.01
CA ASN A 175 -51.08 -1.54 16.63
C ASN A 175 -49.79 -1.46 17.45
N GLY A 176 -49.31 -2.58 17.99
CA GLY A 176 -48.08 -2.63 18.79
C GLY A 176 -46.82 -2.36 17.96
N SER A 177 -46.69 -3.04 16.82
CA SER A 177 -45.50 -2.92 15.95
C SER A 177 -45.35 -1.53 15.33
N ILE A 178 -46.46 -0.87 14.97
CA ILE A 178 -46.46 0.50 14.43
C ILE A 178 -46.01 1.51 15.49
N LEU A 179 -46.42 1.33 16.74
CA LEU A 179 -46.03 2.22 17.83
C LEU A 179 -44.53 2.10 18.15
N VAL A 180 -44.02 0.87 18.19
CA VAL A 180 -42.59 0.59 18.36
C VAL A 180 -41.77 1.20 17.21
N PHE A 181 -42.23 1.00 15.97
CA PHE A 181 -41.61 1.57 14.77
C PHE A 181 -41.55 3.11 14.81
N THR A 182 -42.68 3.75 15.13
CA THR A 182 -42.77 5.22 15.24
C THR A 182 -41.84 5.75 16.34
N GLY A 183 -41.75 5.04 17.47
CA GLY A 183 -40.83 5.37 18.55
C GLY A 183 -39.37 5.34 18.11
N PHE A 184 -38.95 4.32 17.38
CA PHE A 184 -37.58 4.24 16.84
C PHE A 184 -37.28 5.35 15.82
N CYS A 185 -38.22 5.63 14.92
CA CYS A 185 -38.09 6.72 13.96
C CYS A 185 -37.93 8.09 14.65
N LEU A 186 -38.71 8.34 15.71
CA LEU A 186 -38.64 9.58 16.47
C LEU A 186 -37.33 9.71 17.26
N VAL A 187 -36.88 8.64 17.92
CA VAL A 187 -35.61 8.63 18.67
C VAL A 187 -34.42 8.84 17.73
N ALA A 188 -34.42 8.17 16.57
CA ALA A 188 -33.38 8.34 15.56
C ALA A 188 -33.35 9.76 14.97
N ALA A 189 -34.53 10.34 14.70
CA ALA A 189 -34.62 11.72 14.25
C ALA A 189 -34.05 12.68 15.31
N LEU A 190 -34.35 12.47 16.60
CA LEU A 190 -33.82 13.28 17.71
C LEU A 190 -32.32 13.08 17.97
N SER A 191 -31.75 11.90 17.72
CA SER A 191 -30.32 11.61 17.94
C SER A 191 -29.43 11.94 16.74
N SER A 192 -30.01 12.20 15.56
CA SER A 192 -29.31 12.40 14.28
C SER A 192 -28.18 13.43 14.35
N LYS A 193 -28.39 14.58 15.02
CA LYS A 193 -27.39 15.65 15.09
C LYS A 193 -26.09 15.21 15.79
N ARG A 194 -26.19 14.52 16.93
CA ARG A 194 -25.02 14.04 17.69
C ARG A 194 -24.30 12.94 16.92
N PHE A 195 -25.06 11.99 16.39
CA PHE A 195 -24.51 10.89 15.61
C PHE A 195 -23.75 11.37 14.37
N ILE A 196 -24.32 12.30 13.59
CA ILE A 196 -23.66 12.86 12.40
C ILE A 196 -22.41 13.64 12.77
N SER A 197 -22.43 14.43 13.84
CA SER A 197 -21.25 15.17 14.31
C SER A 197 -20.11 14.23 14.67
N GLU A 198 -20.38 13.18 15.45
CA GLU A 198 -19.37 12.20 15.86
C GLU A 198 -18.82 11.39 14.68
N VAL A 199 -19.67 10.98 13.74
CA VAL A 199 -19.24 10.26 12.53
C VAL A 199 -18.41 11.17 11.62
N ALA A 200 -18.83 12.42 11.43
CA ALA A 200 -18.10 13.40 10.63
C ALA A 200 -16.73 13.73 11.24
N GLU A 201 -16.66 13.92 12.56
CA GLU A 201 -15.39 14.15 13.27
C GLU A 201 -14.45 12.95 13.16
N LYS A 202 -14.95 11.73 13.36
CA LYS A 202 -14.14 10.50 13.19
C LYS A 202 -13.68 10.31 11.75
N ALA A 203 -14.54 10.61 10.77
CA ALA A 203 -14.19 10.54 9.36
C ALA A 203 -13.11 11.57 8.99
N LEU A 204 -13.24 12.81 9.47
CA LEU A 204 -12.26 13.88 9.25
C LEU A 204 -10.93 13.55 9.94
N ALA A 205 -10.96 13.03 11.17
CA ALA A 205 -9.76 12.60 11.90
C ALA A 205 -9.04 11.46 11.15
N LYS A 206 -9.79 10.47 10.63
CA LYS A 206 -9.24 9.38 9.84
C LYS A 206 -8.65 9.88 8.52
N ALA A 207 -9.32 10.79 7.81
CA ALA A 207 -8.80 11.40 6.58
C ALA A 207 -7.50 12.19 6.83
N LYS A 208 -7.44 12.97 7.93
CA LYS A 208 -6.21 13.69 8.33
C LYS A 208 -5.07 12.71 8.67
N GLN A 209 -5.37 11.61 9.35
CA GLN A 209 -4.38 10.57 9.64
C GLN A 209 -3.86 9.93 8.35
N THR A 210 -4.74 9.55 7.43
CA THR A 210 -4.36 8.99 6.12
C THR A 210 -3.49 9.96 5.32
N ASN A 211 -3.79 11.26 5.32
CA ASN A 211 -2.94 12.25 4.65
C ASN A 211 -1.53 12.32 5.26
N LYS A 212 -1.42 12.30 6.60
CA LYS A 212 -0.11 12.25 7.27
C LYS A 212 0.66 10.98 6.95
N ASP A 213 -0.02 9.84 6.87
CA ASP A 213 0.61 8.56 6.52
C ASP A 213 1.06 8.56 5.04
N LEU A 214 0.30 9.18 4.14
CA LEU A 214 0.69 9.40 2.75
C LEU A 214 1.91 10.31 2.61
N ASP A 215 1.99 11.40 3.38
CA ASP A 215 3.16 12.29 3.36
C ASP A 215 4.42 11.57 3.86
N LYS A 216 4.30 10.76 4.93
CA LYS A 216 5.41 9.91 5.39
C LYS A 216 5.83 8.86 4.36
N LEU A 217 4.87 8.25 3.67
CA LEU A 217 5.16 7.28 2.60
C LEU A 217 5.87 7.95 1.41
N LYS A 218 5.48 9.18 1.05
CA LYS A 218 6.18 9.97 0.01
C LYS A 218 7.62 10.25 0.43
N GLU A 219 7.84 10.73 1.65
CA GLU A 219 9.19 10.98 2.18
C GLU A 219 10.05 9.71 2.18
N GLN A 220 9.50 8.56 2.62
CA GLN A 220 10.19 7.28 2.56
C GLN A 220 10.48 6.79 1.13
N LEU A 221 9.62 7.13 0.17
CA LEU A 221 9.80 6.78 -1.24
C LEU A 221 10.86 7.67 -1.89
N ASP A 222 10.88 8.96 -1.59
CA ASP A 222 11.90 9.90 -2.05
C ASP A 222 13.28 9.54 -1.50
N ASN A 223 13.37 9.19 -0.21
CA ASN A 223 14.62 8.72 0.40
C ASN A 223 15.12 7.42 -0.27
N ARG A 224 14.22 6.45 -0.52
CA ARG A 224 14.58 5.20 -1.22
C ARG A 224 14.98 5.44 -2.68
N ASN A 225 14.35 6.40 -3.36
CA ASN A 225 14.74 6.78 -4.72
C ASN A 225 16.14 7.39 -4.74
N GLN A 226 16.48 8.24 -3.78
CA GLN A 226 17.83 8.80 -3.65
C GLN A 226 18.87 7.71 -3.38
N GLU A 227 18.57 6.76 -2.47
CA GLU A 227 19.43 5.60 -2.22
C GLU A 227 19.62 4.74 -3.48
N PHE A 228 18.54 4.50 -4.23
CA PHE A 228 18.58 3.77 -5.49
C PHE A 228 19.41 4.48 -6.58
N GLU A 229 19.33 5.80 -6.67
CA GLU A 229 20.15 6.60 -7.60
C GLU A 229 21.65 6.56 -7.24
N VAL A 230 22.00 6.52 -5.95
CA VAL A 230 23.39 6.31 -5.52
C VAL A 230 23.85 4.91 -5.90
N TYR A 231 23.03 3.90 -5.63
CA TYR A 231 23.32 2.50 -5.98
C TYR A 231 23.53 2.29 -7.49
N GLN A 232 22.69 2.88 -8.33
CA GLN A 232 22.83 2.86 -9.79
C GLN A 232 24.15 3.48 -10.26
N ARG A 233 24.56 4.61 -9.63
CA ARG A 233 25.85 5.25 -9.95
C ARG A 233 27.03 4.37 -9.58
N GLU A 234 27.01 3.73 -8.40
CA GLU A 234 28.06 2.80 -7.99
C GLU A 234 28.20 1.60 -8.95
N ILE A 235 27.08 1.03 -9.39
CA ILE A 235 27.07 -0.03 -10.41
C ILE A 235 27.66 0.47 -11.73
N ALA A 236 27.29 1.68 -12.17
CA ALA A 236 27.82 2.27 -13.40
C ALA A 236 29.35 2.47 -13.33
N TYR A 237 29.86 2.96 -12.20
CA TYR A 237 31.30 3.08 -11.96
C TYR A 237 31.99 1.71 -11.96
N ALA A 238 31.46 0.75 -11.21
CA ALA A 238 32.02 -0.61 -11.16
C ALA A 238 32.09 -1.24 -12.57
N ASN A 239 31.03 -1.09 -13.37
CA ASN A 239 30.99 -1.58 -14.75
C ASN A 239 31.98 -0.87 -15.67
N SER A 240 32.18 0.44 -15.51
CA SER A 240 33.20 1.21 -16.25
C SER A 240 34.60 0.65 -16.01
N TYR A 241 34.97 0.44 -14.74
CA TYR A 241 36.27 -0.14 -14.37
C TYR A 241 36.43 -1.60 -14.83
N ALA A 242 35.36 -2.40 -14.77
CA ALA A 242 35.35 -3.77 -15.30
C ALA A 242 35.57 -3.79 -16.82
N ASN A 243 35.00 -2.83 -17.56
CA ASN A 243 35.23 -2.69 -19.00
C ASN A 243 36.68 -2.31 -19.31
N ASN A 244 37.29 -1.40 -18.53
CA ASN A 244 38.71 -1.06 -18.66
C ASN A 244 39.60 -2.29 -18.42
N CYS A 245 39.34 -3.06 -17.36
CA CYS A 245 40.05 -4.31 -17.11
C CYS A 245 39.92 -5.30 -18.27
N ARG A 246 38.71 -5.45 -18.84
CA ARG A 246 38.49 -6.30 -20.02
C ARG A 246 39.28 -5.82 -21.23
N ALA A 247 39.35 -4.51 -21.46
CA ALA A 247 40.15 -3.93 -22.55
C ALA A 247 41.65 -4.19 -22.36
N ASP A 248 42.18 -4.00 -21.15
CA ASP A 248 43.58 -4.31 -20.82
C ASP A 248 43.87 -5.81 -21.02
N LEU A 249 42.96 -6.70 -20.64
CA LEU A 249 43.11 -8.14 -20.87
C LEU A 249 43.06 -8.52 -22.36
N TYR A 250 42.32 -7.78 -23.18
CA TYR A 250 42.33 -7.96 -24.63
C TYR A 250 43.66 -7.49 -25.23
N GLU A 251 44.16 -6.33 -24.81
CA GLU A 251 45.48 -5.82 -25.22
C GLU A 251 46.60 -6.79 -24.84
N TYR A 252 46.55 -7.36 -23.63
CA TYR A 252 47.49 -8.41 -23.21
C TYR A 252 47.49 -9.60 -24.17
N GLY A 253 46.32 -10.06 -24.63
CA GLY A 253 46.23 -11.19 -25.57
C GLY A 253 46.96 -10.90 -26.88
N ASN A 254 46.77 -9.71 -27.43
CA ASN A 254 47.45 -9.28 -28.67
C ASN A 254 48.97 -9.17 -28.47
N LEU A 255 49.41 -8.55 -27.37
CA LEU A 255 50.82 -8.44 -27.02
C LEU A 255 51.45 -9.81 -26.78
N LYS A 256 50.72 -10.75 -26.18
CA LYS A 256 51.20 -12.11 -25.91
C LYS A 256 51.41 -12.88 -27.20
N ALA A 257 50.47 -12.80 -28.15
CA ALA A 257 50.65 -13.39 -29.47
C ALA A 257 51.89 -12.85 -30.20
N ALA A 258 52.12 -11.53 -30.16
CA ALA A 258 53.31 -10.91 -30.74
C ALA A 258 54.61 -11.32 -30.02
N TYR A 259 54.56 -11.48 -28.69
CA TYR A 259 55.67 -12.02 -27.91
C TYR A 259 56.01 -13.46 -28.34
N ASP A 260 55.00 -14.31 -28.50
CA ASP A 260 55.18 -15.72 -28.87
C ASP A 260 55.73 -15.87 -30.30
N GLU A 261 55.27 -15.04 -31.25
CA GLU A 261 55.84 -14.97 -32.60
C GLU A 261 57.32 -14.55 -32.58
N LEU A 262 57.65 -13.54 -31.77
CA LEU A 262 59.02 -13.06 -31.60
C LEU A 262 59.91 -14.14 -30.95
N GLU A 263 59.41 -14.86 -29.95
CA GLU A 263 60.12 -15.95 -29.27
C GLU A 263 60.43 -17.10 -30.24
N ASN A 264 59.49 -17.45 -31.12
CA ASN A 264 59.69 -18.47 -32.16
C ASN A 264 60.65 -18.02 -33.27
N SER A 265 60.96 -16.72 -33.39
CA SER A 265 61.86 -16.17 -34.42
C SER A 265 63.35 -16.21 -34.04
N ILE A 266 63.67 -16.66 -32.82
CA ILE A 266 65.05 -16.73 -32.32
C ILE A 266 65.87 -17.74 -33.13
N ASN A 267 67.01 -17.30 -33.65
CA ASN A 267 68.07 -18.13 -34.19
C ASN A 267 69.44 -17.65 -33.67
N GLU A 268 70.50 -18.42 -33.90
CA GLU A 268 71.84 -18.09 -33.38
C GLU A 268 72.36 -16.74 -33.88
N ASP A 269 71.99 -16.32 -35.10
CA ASP A 269 72.47 -15.07 -35.70
C ASP A 269 71.80 -13.82 -35.11
N ASN A 270 70.55 -13.91 -34.65
CA ASN A 270 69.77 -12.78 -34.16
C ASN A 270 69.48 -12.80 -32.64
N LYS A 271 69.92 -13.83 -31.93
CA LYS A 271 69.56 -14.14 -30.54
C LYS A 271 69.61 -12.94 -29.60
N VAL A 272 70.74 -12.22 -29.57
CA VAL A 272 70.96 -11.09 -28.65
C VAL A 272 69.97 -9.95 -28.91
N GLU A 273 69.65 -9.67 -30.17
CA GLU A 273 68.71 -8.61 -30.53
C GLU A 273 67.27 -9.02 -30.18
N VAL A 274 66.89 -10.26 -30.48
CA VAL A 274 65.55 -10.78 -30.19
C VAL A 274 65.31 -10.87 -28.68
N GLU A 275 66.28 -11.34 -27.89
CA GLU A 275 66.20 -11.36 -26.42
C GLU A 275 65.95 -9.97 -25.82
N LYS A 276 66.62 -8.93 -26.35
CA LYS A 276 66.39 -7.54 -25.92
C LYS A 276 64.95 -7.08 -26.22
N ARG A 277 64.42 -7.43 -27.40
CA ARG A 277 63.03 -7.11 -27.78
C ARG A 277 62.02 -7.88 -26.92
N LEU A 278 62.27 -9.16 -26.63
CA LEU A 278 61.45 -9.98 -25.75
C LEU A 278 61.40 -9.42 -24.33
N LEU A 279 62.53 -8.97 -23.79
CA LEU A 279 62.54 -8.32 -22.47
C LEU A 279 61.68 -7.05 -22.45
N SER A 280 61.73 -6.24 -23.51
CA SER A 280 60.87 -5.06 -23.67
C SER A 280 59.38 -5.44 -23.72
N GLN A 281 59.00 -6.43 -24.54
CA GLN A 281 57.63 -6.93 -24.63
C GLN A 281 57.14 -7.54 -23.31
N LYS A 282 57.98 -8.29 -22.60
CA LYS A 282 57.67 -8.84 -21.28
C LYS A 282 57.35 -7.77 -20.25
N ASN A 283 58.08 -6.65 -20.28
CA ASN A 283 57.80 -5.50 -19.41
C ASN A 283 56.47 -4.82 -19.78
N GLN A 284 56.14 -4.73 -21.07
CA GLN A 284 54.84 -4.21 -21.54
C GLN A 284 53.68 -5.12 -21.07
N LEU A 285 53.80 -6.43 -21.24
CA LEU A 285 52.82 -7.41 -20.75
C LEU A 285 52.56 -7.26 -19.25
N LYS A 286 53.62 -7.15 -18.44
CA LYS A 286 53.50 -6.94 -16.98
C LYS A 286 52.79 -5.62 -16.65
N LYS A 287 53.08 -4.56 -17.40
CA LYS A 287 52.44 -3.25 -17.20
C LYS A 287 50.93 -3.33 -17.49
N VAL A 288 50.54 -3.89 -18.63
CA VAL A 288 49.12 -4.04 -19.02
C VAL A 288 48.36 -4.88 -17.99
N LEU A 289 48.92 -6.00 -17.52
CA LEU A 289 48.28 -6.80 -16.48
C LEU A 289 48.18 -6.07 -15.13
N THR A 290 49.17 -5.24 -14.77
CA THR A 290 49.11 -4.44 -13.54
C THR A 290 47.96 -3.43 -13.62
N ASN A 291 47.76 -2.81 -14.78
CA ASN A 291 46.60 -1.93 -15.04
C ASN A 291 45.29 -2.71 -14.95
N ALA A 292 45.21 -3.90 -15.55
CA ALA A 292 44.02 -4.75 -15.49
C ALA A 292 43.65 -5.11 -14.04
N ILE A 293 44.63 -5.52 -13.22
CA ILE A 293 44.45 -5.83 -11.80
C ILE A 293 43.98 -4.58 -11.04
N SER A 294 44.59 -3.42 -11.29
CA SER A 294 44.20 -2.15 -10.66
C SER A 294 42.75 -1.79 -10.98
N SER A 295 42.36 -1.87 -12.25
CA SER A 295 41.00 -1.58 -12.70
C SER A 295 39.98 -2.55 -12.10
N ALA A 296 40.29 -3.85 -12.05
CA ALA A 296 39.39 -4.83 -11.43
C ALA A 296 39.23 -4.60 -9.92
N LYS A 297 40.29 -4.20 -9.21
CA LYS A 297 40.20 -3.83 -7.79
C LYS A 297 39.33 -2.61 -7.56
N GLN A 298 39.52 -1.55 -8.36
CA GLN A 298 38.68 -0.35 -8.29
C GLN A 298 37.20 -0.67 -8.56
N SER A 299 36.92 -1.57 -9.51
CA SER A 299 35.56 -2.06 -9.74
C SER A 299 34.96 -2.70 -8.48
N LEU A 300 35.72 -3.57 -7.79
CA LEU A 300 35.30 -4.23 -6.56
C LEU A 300 35.16 -3.28 -5.36
N GLU A 301 35.94 -2.20 -5.30
CA GLU A 301 35.82 -1.15 -4.28
C GLU A 301 34.49 -0.39 -4.41
N HIS A 302 34.02 -0.16 -5.64
CA HIS A 302 32.71 0.45 -5.88
C HIS A 302 31.56 -0.52 -5.64
N LYS A 303 31.64 -1.72 -6.21
CA LYS A 303 30.63 -2.75 -6.03
C LYS A 303 31.24 -4.12 -6.24
N GLN A 304 31.08 -4.99 -5.25
CA GLN A 304 31.43 -6.39 -5.43
C GLN A 304 30.47 -7.01 -6.45
N THR A 305 31.01 -7.38 -7.60
CA THR A 305 30.27 -8.05 -8.68
C THR A 305 31.01 -9.32 -9.07
N ALA A 306 30.27 -10.36 -9.43
CA ALA A 306 30.84 -11.60 -9.94
C ALA A 306 31.78 -11.34 -11.13
N ARG A 307 31.37 -10.44 -12.02
CA ARG A 307 32.14 -10.03 -13.20
C ARG A 307 33.51 -9.44 -12.85
N ALA A 308 33.57 -8.49 -11.91
CA ALA A 308 34.83 -7.85 -11.53
C ALA A 308 35.80 -8.84 -10.88
N SER A 309 35.29 -9.72 -10.00
CA SER A 309 36.08 -10.78 -9.38
C SER A 309 36.58 -11.81 -10.39
N GLY A 310 35.76 -12.19 -11.37
CA GLY A 310 36.19 -13.09 -12.45
C GLY A 310 37.29 -12.50 -13.32
N LEU A 311 37.17 -11.21 -13.67
CA LEU A 311 38.21 -10.48 -14.39
C LEU A 311 39.51 -10.38 -13.57
N LEU A 312 39.40 -10.10 -12.26
CA LEU A 312 40.53 -10.06 -11.35
C LEU A 312 41.24 -11.42 -11.28
N ALA A 313 40.48 -12.51 -11.19
CA ALA A 313 41.01 -13.87 -11.16
C ALA A 313 41.78 -14.20 -12.45
N ASN A 314 41.22 -13.86 -13.61
CA ASN A 314 41.87 -14.04 -14.92
C ASN A 314 43.16 -13.20 -15.03
N ALA A 315 43.11 -11.94 -14.59
CA ALA A 315 44.29 -11.07 -14.57
C ALA A 315 45.40 -11.65 -13.68
N TYR A 316 45.07 -12.18 -12.50
CA TYR A 316 46.03 -12.84 -11.63
C TYR A 316 46.61 -14.12 -12.23
N ARG A 317 45.80 -14.96 -12.89
CA ARG A 317 46.27 -16.16 -13.58
C ARG A 317 47.31 -15.82 -14.65
N ARG A 318 47.02 -14.85 -15.51
CA ARG A 318 47.94 -14.38 -16.56
C ARG A 318 49.20 -13.74 -15.98
N PHE A 319 49.07 -13.04 -14.85
CA PHE A 319 50.21 -12.47 -14.16
C PHE A 319 51.12 -13.56 -13.57
N ALA A 320 50.54 -14.68 -13.13
CA ALA A 320 51.29 -15.85 -12.69
C ALA A 320 52.15 -16.43 -13.82
N ASP A 321 51.64 -16.47 -15.05
CA ASP A 321 52.38 -16.97 -16.24
C ASP A 321 53.56 -16.08 -16.63
N CYS A 322 53.53 -14.79 -16.27
CA CYS A 322 54.65 -13.89 -16.51
C CYS A 322 55.84 -14.09 -15.54
N HIS A 323 55.69 -14.92 -14.50
CA HIS A 323 56.72 -15.18 -13.50
C HIS A 323 57.34 -16.57 -13.70
N SER A 324 58.67 -16.60 -13.77
CA SER A 324 59.44 -17.84 -13.85
C SER A 324 59.67 -18.49 -12.48
N ASP A 325 59.61 -17.71 -11.40
CA ASP A 325 59.77 -18.24 -10.05
C ASP A 325 58.47 -18.87 -9.54
N SER A 326 58.58 -20.10 -9.05
CA SER A 326 57.44 -20.87 -8.56
C SER A 326 56.72 -20.19 -7.40
N THR A 327 57.45 -19.47 -6.54
CA THR A 327 56.89 -18.73 -5.39
C THR A 327 55.92 -17.65 -5.83
N SER A 328 56.31 -16.74 -6.73
CA SER A 328 55.43 -15.69 -7.23
C SER A 328 54.28 -16.26 -8.05
N ARG A 329 54.56 -17.27 -8.89
CA ARG A 329 53.51 -17.97 -9.66
C ARG A 329 52.44 -18.53 -8.72
N ASN A 330 52.83 -19.27 -7.69
CA ASN A 330 51.91 -19.85 -6.72
C ASN A 330 51.15 -18.78 -5.93
N LYS A 331 51.80 -17.66 -5.59
CA LYS A 331 51.15 -16.52 -4.93
C LYS A 331 50.01 -15.95 -5.78
N TYR A 332 50.24 -15.72 -7.08
CA TYR A 332 49.20 -15.15 -7.95
C TYR A 332 48.10 -16.16 -8.27
N ILE A 333 48.40 -17.45 -8.39
CA ILE A 333 47.36 -18.49 -8.52
C ILE A 333 46.48 -18.54 -7.26
N ALA A 334 47.08 -18.43 -6.06
CA ALA A 334 46.32 -18.36 -4.82
C ALA A 334 45.37 -17.15 -4.77
N LEU A 335 45.84 -15.97 -5.21
CA LEU A 335 45.00 -14.76 -5.34
C LEU A 335 43.89 -14.93 -6.38
N ALA A 336 44.14 -15.64 -7.48
CA ALA A 336 43.13 -15.96 -8.48
C ALA A 336 42.03 -16.86 -7.89
N ILE A 337 42.41 -17.90 -7.13
CA ILE A 337 41.47 -18.78 -6.43
C ILE A 337 40.64 -17.99 -5.41
N GLU A 338 41.27 -17.13 -4.62
CA GLU A 338 40.56 -16.28 -3.64
C GLU A 338 39.54 -15.36 -4.33
N SER A 339 39.92 -14.77 -5.47
CA SER A 339 39.03 -13.92 -6.28
C SER A 339 37.85 -14.71 -6.85
N CYS A 340 38.05 -15.95 -7.32
CA CYS A 340 36.93 -16.82 -7.71
C CYS A 340 36.04 -17.20 -6.52
N LYS A 341 36.63 -17.47 -5.35
CA LYS A 341 35.87 -17.83 -4.14
C LYS A 341 34.99 -16.68 -3.65
N SER A 342 35.40 -15.41 -3.80
CA SER A 342 34.56 -14.27 -3.41
C SER A 342 33.26 -14.18 -4.22
N VAL A 343 33.26 -14.65 -5.48
CA VAL A 343 32.07 -14.70 -6.34
C VAL A 343 31.02 -15.67 -5.83
N LEU A 344 31.42 -16.69 -5.06
CA LEU A 344 30.52 -17.70 -4.53
C LEU A 344 29.45 -17.13 -3.60
N MET A 345 29.63 -15.89 -3.12
CA MET A 345 28.69 -15.16 -2.26
C MET A 345 27.77 -14.21 -3.03
N LEU A 346 27.93 -14.09 -4.36
CA LEU A 346 27.29 -13.06 -5.20
C LEU A 346 26.66 -13.67 -6.47
N PRO A 347 25.52 -14.38 -6.37
CA PRO A 347 24.93 -15.11 -7.49
C PRO A 347 24.12 -14.23 -8.47
N GLU A 348 24.25 -12.90 -8.42
CA GLU A 348 23.40 -11.98 -9.18
C GLU A 348 23.66 -12.00 -10.71
N ASP A 349 24.85 -12.42 -11.13
CA ASP A 349 25.25 -12.51 -12.55
C ASP A 349 25.62 -13.97 -12.87
N ALA A 350 24.66 -14.69 -13.48
CA ALA A 350 24.78 -16.12 -13.75
C ALA A 350 25.97 -16.45 -14.67
N GLU A 351 26.17 -15.68 -15.74
CA GLU A 351 27.26 -15.90 -16.70
C GLU A 351 28.63 -15.68 -16.04
N ALA A 352 28.78 -14.61 -15.26
CA ALA A 352 30.02 -14.37 -14.53
C ALA A 352 30.27 -15.43 -13.45
N TYR A 353 29.22 -15.90 -12.79
CA TYR A 353 29.28 -16.96 -11.78
C TYR A 353 29.75 -18.30 -12.38
N GLU A 354 29.20 -18.69 -13.52
CA GLU A 354 29.56 -19.90 -14.27
C GLU A 354 31.03 -19.88 -14.70
N ASN A 355 31.47 -18.78 -15.32
CA ASN A 355 32.87 -18.58 -15.69
C ASN A 355 33.81 -18.62 -14.49
N CYS A 356 33.38 -18.11 -13.32
CA CYS A 356 34.18 -18.17 -12.10
C CYS A 356 34.29 -19.59 -11.54
N LEU A 357 33.23 -20.39 -11.60
CA LEU A 357 33.27 -21.79 -11.18
C LEU A 357 34.19 -22.63 -12.07
N TYR A 358 34.11 -22.43 -13.40
CA TYR A 358 35.02 -23.05 -14.35
C TYR A 358 36.47 -22.75 -13.99
N ASN A 359 36.81 -21.47 -13.92
CA ASN A 359 38.17 -21.01 -13.62
C ASN A 359 38.65 -21.48 -12.24
N LEU A 360 37.76 -21.55 -11.24
CA LEU A 360 38.10 -22.08 -9.92
C LEU A 360 38.59 -23.52 -10.02
N VAL A 361 37.90 -24.39 -10.76
CA VAL A 361 38.31 -25.79 -10.94
C VAL A 361 39.68 -25.86 -11.63
N CYS A 362 39.89 -25.11 -12.72
CA CYS A 362 41.18 -25.07 -13.42
C CYS A 362 42.30 -24.60 -12.49
N TYR A 363 42.10 -23.53 -11.73
CA TYR A 363 43.14 -22.98 -10.85
C TYR A 363 43.46 -23.90 -9.66
N LEU A 364 42.46 -24.60 -9.11
CA LEU A 364 42.68 -25.65 -8.10
C LEU A 364 43.52 -26.80 -8.67
N CYS A 365 43.28 -27.18 -9.93
CA CYS A 365 44.06 -28.21 -10.63
C CYS A 365 45.52 -27.78 -10.85
N ILE A 366 45.75 -26.57 -11.38
CA ILE A 366 47.10 -26.05 -11.65
C ILE A 366 47.92 -25.89 -10.36
N SER A 367 47.27 -25.48 -9.26
CA SER A 367 47.93 -25.35 -7.95
C SER A 367 48.04 -26.67 -7.19
N ASN A 368 47.68 -27.79 -7.81
CA ASN A 368 47.76 -29.14 -7.27
C ASN A 368 47.12 -29.26 -5.87
N LYS A 369 45.92 -28.68 -5.72
CA LYS A 369 45.15 -28.70 -4.46
C LYS A 369 44.61 -30.08 -4.15
N GLU A 370 44.14 -30.25 -2.93
CA GLU A 370 43.57 -31.53 -2.52
C GLU A 370 42.31 -31.84 -3.33
N LEU A 371 42.09 -33.14 -3.60
CA LEU A 371 40.94 -33.61 -4.38
C LEU A 371 39.61 -33.13 -3.78
N GLN A 372 39.56 -32.95 -2.46
CA GLN A 372 38.39 -32.43 -1.75
C GLN A 372 38.04 -31.00 -2.16
N ASP A 373 39.03 -30.09 -2.29
CA ASP A 373 38.78 -28.71 -2.72
C ASP A 373 38.21 -28.68 -4.14
N ILE A 374 38.72 -29.55 -5.02
CA ILE A 374 38.26 -29.69 -6.40
C ILE A 374 36.83 -30.25 -6.42
N GLN A 375 36.56 -31.28 -5.62
CA GLN A 375 35.23 -31.87 -5.49
C GLN A 375 34.21 -30.84 -4.98
N ASP A 376 34.57 -30.02 -3.99
CA ASP A 376 33.70 -28.96 -3.46
C ASP A 376 33.35 -27.91 -4.53
N ALA A 377 34.30 -27.58 -5.41
CA ALA A 377 34.06 -26.69 -6.55
C ALA A 377 33.15 -27.35 -7.61
N ILE A 378 33.39 -28.62 -7.94
CA ILE A 378 32.55 -29.43 -8.84
C ILE A 378 31.10 -29.52 -8.32
N ASP A 379 30.92 -29.80 -7.03
CA ASP A 379 29.60 -29.91 -6.41
C ASP A 379 28.82 -28.59 -6.48
N ARG A 380 29.50 -27.45 -6.55
CA ARG A 380 28.85 -26.15 -6.80
C ARG A 380 28.36 -26.03 -8.24
N ILE A 381 29.12 -26.50 -9.23
CA ILE A 381 28.68 -26.57 -10.63
C ILE A 381 27.44 -27.48 -10.76
N VAL A 382 27.43 -28.63 -10.09
CA VAL A 382 26.27 -29.55 -10.07
C VAL A 382 25.00 -28.86 -9.52
N LYS A 383 25.15 -27.92 -8.59
CA LYS A 383 24.05 -27.17 -7.95
C LYS A 383 23.52 -26.00 -8.79
N LEU A 384 24.12 -25.69 -9.95
CA LEU A 384 23.57 -24.67 -10.86
C LEU A 384 22.12 -24.98 -11.23
N ASN A 385 21.31 -23.94 -11.35
CA ASN A 385 19.88 -24.07 -11.70
C ASN A 385 19.70 -24.60 -13.13
N ASP A 386 20.51 -24.12 -14.07
CA ASP A 386 20.51 -24.58 -15.45
C ASP A 386 21.43 -25.81 -15.60
N LYS A 387 20.79 -26.98 -15.81
CA LYS A 387 21.51 -28.26 -16.00
C LYS A 387 22.17 -28.38 -17.36
N SER A 388 21.67 -27.67 -18.38
CA SER A 388 22.30 -27.64 -19.70
C SER A 388 23.64 -26.91 -19.63
N VAL A 389 23.67 -25.77 -18.94
CA VAL A 389 24.89 -25.01 -18.71
C VAL A 389 25.91 -25.82 -17.90
N ALA A 390 25.48 -26.42 -16.78
CA ALA A 390 26.36 -27.26 -15.97
C ALA A 390 26.98 -28.42 -16.78
N ALA A 391 26.20 -29.05 -17.66
CA ALA A 391 26.70 -30.10 -18.55
C ALA A 391 27.74 -29.56 -19.55
N GLY A 392 27.51 -28.38 -20.13
CA GLY A 392 28.48 -27.68 -20.98
C GLY A 392 29.81 -27.44 -20.27
N LEU A 393 29.77 -26.86 -19.07
CA LEU A 393 30.96 -26.59 -18.26
C LEU A 393 31.77 -27.85 -17.97
N PHE A 394 31.12 -28.97 -17.63
CA PHE A 394 31.84 -30.23 -17.41
C PHE A 394 32.50 -30.77 -18.67
N SER A 395 31.84 -30.66 -19.83
CA SER A 395 32.43 -31.07 -21.10
C SER A 395 33.68 -30.27 -21.43
N GLU A 396 33.65 -28.96 -21.19
CA GLU A 396 34.80 -28.06 -21.39
C GLU A 396 35.91 -28.38 -20.39
N LEU A 397 35.60 -28.53 -19.10
CA LEU A 397 36.58 -28.86 -18.06
C LEU A 397 37.32 -30.18 -18.31
N MET A 398 36.64 -31.20 -18.84
CA MET A 398 37.29 -32.48 -19.17
C MET A 398 38.27 -32.37 -20.35
N ALA A 399 38.10 -31.36 -21.22
CA ALA A 399 38.98 -31.09 -22.35
C ALA A 399 40.11 -30.08 -22.03
N ASP A 400 40.02 -29.36 -20.91
CA ASP A 400 40.94 -28.28 -20.56
C ASP A 400 42.32 -28.78 -20.10
N GLU A 401 43.39 -28.26 -20.69
CA GLU A 401 44.78 -28.61 -20.39
C GLU A 401 45.16 -28.37 -18.92
N ASP A 402 44.60 -27.34 -18.28
CA ASP A 402 44.86 -27.02 -16.88
C ASP A 402 44.35 -28.14 -15.95
N VAL A 403 43.25 -28.81 -16.30
CA VAL A 403 42.75 -29.99 -15.55
C VAL A 403 43.69 -31.18 -15.70
N HIS A 404 44.22 -31.39 -16.92
CA HIS A 404 45.19 -32.46 -17.21
C HIS A 404 46.56 -32.23 -16.54
N SER A 405 46.85 -31.01 -16.09
CA SER A 405 48.10 -30.66 -15.39
C SER A 405 48.15 -31.14 -13.92
N HIS A 406 47.02 -31.56 -13.35
CA HIS A 406 46.95 -31.99 -11.94
C HIS A 406 47.70 -33.31 -11.68
N SER A 407 48.37 -33.46 -10.53
CA SER A 407 49.14 -34.68 -10.19
C SER A 407 48.29 -35.96 -10.13
N LYS A 408 47.00 -35.81 -9.82
CA LYS A 408 45.99 -36.89 -9.78
C LYS A 408 44.94 -36.76 -10.88
N LYS A 409 45.34 -36.41 -12.11
CA LYS A 409 44.42 -36.13 -13.23
C LYS A 409 43.34 -37.20 -13.45
N GLU A 410 43.69 -38.49 -13.35
CA GLU A 410 42.73 -39.60 -13.56
C GLU A 410 41.60 -39.57 -12.52
N GLU A 411 41.92 -39.25 -11.26
CA GLU A 411 40.93 -39.11 -10.19
C GLU A 411 40.03 -37.89 -10.42
N VAL A 412 40.62 -36.76 -10.86
CA VAL A 412 39.87 -35.54 -11.18
C VAL A 412 38.92 -35.76 -12.37
N LEU A 413 39.39 -36.38 -13.45
CA LEU A 413 38.57 -36.72 -14.62
C LEU A 413 37.43 -37.67 -14.25
N LYS A 414 37.70 -38.65 -13.37
CA LYS A 414 36.65 -39.54 -12.85
C LYS A 414 35.59 -38.76 -12.05
N LEU A 415 35.98 -37.79 -11.23
CA LEU A 415 35.03 -36.92 -10.52
C LEU A 415 34.18 -36.09 -11.48
N LEU A 416 34.81 -35.45 -12.48
CA LEU A 416 34.12 -34.67 -13.51
C LEU A 416 33.12 -35.52 -14.30
N GLN A 417 33.52 -36.72 -14.73
CA GLN A 417 32.64 -37.66 -15.44
C GLN A 417 31.45 -38.11 -14.58
N LEU A 418 31.66 -38.39 -13.29
CA LEU A 418 30.59 -38.75 -12.37
C LEU A 418 29.60 -37.59 -12.18
N ALA A 419 30.11 -36.36 -12.01
CA ALA A 419 29.30 -35.16 -11.89
C ALA A 419 28.50 -34.87 -13.18
N PHE A 420 29.13 -34.98 -14.34
CA PHE A 420 28.50 -34.83 -15.65
C PHE A 420 27.34 -35.83 -15.84
N ASN A 421 27.59 -37.12 -15.56
CA ASN A 421 26.55 -38.15 -15.64
C ASN A 421 25.38 -37.88 -14.68
N LYS A 422 25.66 -37.33 -13.49
CA LYS A 422 24.63 -36.93 -12.52
C LYS A 422 23.79 -35.77 -13.03
N VAL A 423 24.40 -34.76 -13.64
CA VAL A 423 23.70 -33.62 -14.26
C VAL A 423 22.85 -34.06 -15.45
N GLN A 424 23.38 -34.91 -16.34
CA GLN A 424 22.62 -35.46 -17.48
C GLN A 424 21.39 -36.24 -17.02
N LYS A 425 21.52 -37.10 -16.00
CA LYS A 425 20.39 -37.86 -15.45
C LYS A 425 19.32 -36.98 -14.81
N ALA A 426 19.67 -35.80 -14.30
CA ALA A 426 18.72 -34.86 -13.72
C ALA A 426 17.99 -34.00 -14.77
N ASN A 427 18.46 -34.02 -16.03
CA ASN A 427 17.89 -33.26 -17.14
C ASN A 427 16.93 -34.10 -18.01
N LEU A 428 16.91 -35.42 -17.80
CA LEU A 428 15.96 -36.39 -18.37
C LEU A 428 14.79 -36.59 -17.41
#